data_AF-A0A975MFI0-F1
#
_entry.id   AF-A0A975MFI0-F1
#
_cell.length_a   1.000
_cell.length_b   1.000
_cell.length_c   1.000
_cell.angle_alpha   90.00
_cell.angle_beta   90.00
_cell.angle_gamma   90.00
#
_symmetry.space_group_name_H-M   'P 1'
#
loop_
_entity.id
_entity.type
_entity.pdbx_description
1 polymer ?
#
loop_
_entity_poly.entity_id
_entity_poly.type
_entity_poly.pdbx_seq_one_letter_code
_entity_poly.pdbx_strand_id
1 'polypeptide(L)'
;MGPIAAVMVCEHGDCAHGSSDVVEALRPLVVRTPRAMLVRTACLHPDGGCGLDEGGAGSCWVRMQQCTGDLRPMGASTAVQGAVAATYREVERWLDRA
;
A
#
# COMPACT_ATOMS: atom_id res chain seq x y z
N MET A 1 7.18 -20.42 10.10
CA MET A 1 6.16 -19.55 9.45
C MET A 1 6.91 -18.67 8.45
N GLY A 2 6.51 -18.61 7.18
CA GLY A 2 7.14 -17.77 6.15
C GLY A 2 6.98 -16.26 6.40
N PRO A 3 7.33 -15.40 5.43
CA PRO A 3 7.10 -13.96 5.54
C PRO A 3 5.62 -13.57 5.33
N ILE A 4 5.22 -12.37 5.75
CA ILE A 4 3.90 -11.76 5.57
C ILE A 4 4.04 -10.59 4.61
N ALA A 5 3.22 -10.56 3.57
CA ALA A 5 3.16 -9.46 2.63
C ALA A 5 2.23 -8.35 3.14
N ALA A 6 2.79 -7.28 3.71
CA ALA A 6 2.02 -6.15 4.19
C ALA A 6 1.83 -5.10 3.09
N VAL A 7 0.58 -4.87 2.70
CA VAL A 7 0.14 -3.80 1.80
C VAL A 7 -0.50 -2.70 2.64
N MET A 8 0.17 -1.56 2.74
CA MET A 8 -0.20 -0.43 3.58
C MET A 8 -0.72 0.71 2.72
N VAL A 9 -1.91 1.22 2.99
CA VAL A 9 -2.53 2.35 2.29
C VAL A 9 -2.55 3.56 3.23
N CYS A 10 -2.01 4.68 2.75
CA CYS A 10 -2.06 5.95 3.47
C CYS A 10 -3.50 6.45 3.54
N GLU A 11 -3.97 6.83 4.73
CA GLU A 11 -5.30 7.43 4.93
C GLU A 11 -5.26 8.88 5.44
N HIS A 12 -4.06 9.48 5.50
CA HIS A 12 -3.86 10.82 6.06
C HIS A 12 -3.87 11.93 5.01
N GLY A 13 -4.32 13.13 5.41
CA GLY A 13 -4.35 14.32 4.54
C GLY A 13 -5.17 14.10 3.27
N ASP A 14 -4.62 14.46 2.12
CA ASP A 14 -5.28 14.33 0.81
C ASP A 14 -5.61 12.89 0.43
N CYS A 15 -4.93 11.90 1.04
CA CYS A 15 -5.24 10.49 0.84
C CYS A 15 -6.58 10.09 1.49
N ALA A 16 -7.11 10.84 2.46
CA ALA A 16 -8.34 10.47 3.17
C ALA A 16 -9.52 10.25 2.20
N HIS A 17 -9.62 11.06 1.14
CA HIS A 17 -10.70 11.00 0.16
C HIS A 17 -10.54 9.85 -0.86
N GLY A 18 -9.30 9.46 -1.21
CA GLY A 18 -9.03 8.41 -2.21
C GLY A 18 -8.63 7.05 -1.64
N SER A 19 -8.33 6.98 -0.34
CA SER A 19 -7.79 5.76 0.29
C SER A 19 -8.81 4.63 0.31
N SER A 20 -10.10 4.95 0.43
CA SER A 20 -11.16 3.94 0.42
C SER A 20 -11.28 3.25 -0.93
N ASP A 21 -11.22 3.99 -2.05
CA ASP A 21 -11.26 3.41 -3.39
C ASP A 21 -10.04 2.52 -3.66
N VAL A 22 -8.86 2.94 -3.19
CA VAL A 22 -7.64 2.12 -3.27
C VAL A 22 -7.78 0.85 -2.43
N VAL A 23 -8.27 0.95 -1.19
CA VAL A 23 -8.48 -0.22 -0.32
C VAL A 23 -9.47 -1.20 -0.93
N GLU A 24 -10.60 -0.73 -1.45
CA GLU A 24 -11.59 -1.60 -2.09
C GLU A 24 -11.07 -2.25 -3.37
N ALA A 25 -10.27 -1.53 -4.16
CA ALA A 25 -9.61 -2.11 -5.34
C ALA A 25 -8.56 -3.17 -4.97
N LEU A 26 -7.81 -2.99 -3.87
CA LEU A 26 -6.74 -3.91 -3.45
C LEU A 26 -7.24 -5.10 -2.62
N ARG A 27 -8.42 -5.00 -2.01
CA ARG A 27 -9.00 -6.05 -1.15
C ARG A 27 -9.04 -7.43 -1.84
N PRO A 28 -9.48 -7.58 -3.11
CA PRO A 28 -9.50 -8.88 -3.78
C PRO A 28 -8.10 -9.49 -3.99
N LEU A 29 -7.07 -8.65 -4.19
CA LEU A 29 -5.68 -9.11 -4.31
C LEU A 29 -5.20 -9.72 -3.01
N VAL A 30 -5.41 -9.02 -1.89
CA VAL A 30 -4.92 -9.48 -0.59
C VAL A 30 -5.67 -10.72 -0.10
N VAL A 31 -6.98 -10.81 -0.34
CA VAL A 31 -7.79 -11.97 0.07
C VAL A 31 -7.35 -13.26 -0.65
N ARG A 32 -6.94 -13.18 -1.92
CA ARG A 32 -6.49 -14.35 -2.69
C ARG A 32 -5.02 -14.71 -2.47
N THR A 33 -4.20 -13.79 -1.95
CA THR A 33 -2.77 -14.03 -1.71
C THR A 33 -2.56 -14.61 -0.30
N PRO A 34 -2.02 -15.84 -0.18
CA PRO A 34 -1.69 -16.41 1.11
C PRO A 34 -0.73 -15.51 1.88
N ARG A 35 -1.03 -15.28 3.17
CA ARG A 35 -0.15 -14.50 4.06
C ARG A 35 0.05 -13.05 3.63
N ALA A 36 -0.90 -12.46 2.92
CA ALA A 36 -0.96 -11.02 2.70
C ALA A 36 -1.89 -10.34 3.70
N MET A 37 -1.63 -9.06 3.99
CA MET A 37 -2.51 -8.22 4.78
C MET A 37 -2.65 -6.84 4.15
N LEU A 38 -3.85 -6.27 4.26
CA LEU A 38 -4.16 -4.92 3.81
C LEU A 38 -4.39 -4.07 5.05
N VAL A 39 -3.63 -2.99 5.18
CA VAL A 39 -3.59 -2.14 6.37
C VAL A 39 -3.80 -0.70 5.96
N ARG A 40 -4.69 0.00 6.64
CA ARG A 40 -4.74 1.47 6.58
C ARG A 40 -3.77 2.03 7.61
N THR A 41 -3.03 3.05 7.23
CA THR A 41 -2.00 3.62 8.11
C THR A 41 -1.87 5.12 7.92
N ALA A 42 -1.20 5.75 8.88
CA ALA A 42 -0.83 7.15 8.83
C ALA A 42 0.07 7.47 7.60
N CYS A 43 0.51 8.71 7.49
CA CYS A 43 1.28 9.19 6.33
C CYS A 43 2.44 8.24 5.98
N LEU A 44 2.44 7.75 4.73
CA LEU A 44 3.49 6.87 4.18
C LEU A 44 4.56 7.64 3.39
N HIS A 45 4.44 8.96 3.31
CA HIS A 45 5.38 9.78 2.57
C HIS A 45 6.78 9.69 3.23
N PRO A 46 7.84 9.47 2.44
CA PRO A 46 9.20 9.27 2.98
C PRO A 46 9.70 10.46 3.81
N ASP A 47 9.29 11.68 3.48
CA ASP A 47 9.69 12.91 4.18
C ASP A 47 8.71 13.38 5.27
N GLY A 48 7.68 12.57 5.61
CA GLY A 48 6.76 12.89 6.71
C GLY A 48 5.72 13.99 6.43
N GLY A 49 5.66 14.53 5.21
CA GLY A 49 4.59 15.42 4.77
C GLY A 49 3.84 14.81 3.57
N CYS A 50 2.51 14.91 3.53
CA CYS A 50 1.82 14.78 2.25
C CYS A 50 2.28 15.98 1.41
N GLY A 51 3.21 15.78 0.47
CA GLY A 51 3.64 16.84 -0.44
C GLY A 51 2.42 17.43 -1.12
N LEU A 52 2.02 18.62 -0.66
CA LEU A 52 1.10 19.49 -1.36
C LEU A 52 1.81 19.85 -2.66
N ASP A 53 1.51 19.15 -3.76
CA ASP A 53 1.31 19.78 -5.08
C ASP A 53 1.16 18.81 -6.27
N GLU A 54 1.34 17.49 -6.15
CA GLU A 54 1.20 16.60 -7.34
C GLU A 54 0.28 15.38 -7.14
N GLY A 55 -0.49 15.37 -6.05
CA GLY A 55 -1.52 14.38 -5.81
C GLY A 55 -2.88 14.89 -6.23
N GLY A 56 -3.21 14.86 -7.53
CA GLY A 56 -4.59 15.08 -7.96
C GLY A 56 -5.54 14.16 -7.18
N ALA A 57 -6.75 14.66 -6.89
CA ALA A 57 -7.80 13.90 -6.20
C ALA A 57 -7.89 12.48 -6.78
N GLY A 58 -7.61 11.45 -5.95
CA GLY A 58 -7.59 10.04 -6.38
C GLY A 58 -6.21 9.39 -6.48
N SER A 59 -5.14 10.01 -5.97
CA SER A 59 -3.82 9.38 -5.83
C SER A 59 -3.42 9.22 -4.36
N CYS A 60 -3.36 7.96 -3.87
CA CYS A 60 -2.93 7.64 -2.50
C CYS A 60 -1.63 6.86 -2.50
N TRP A 61 -0.79 7.11 -1.50
CA TRP A 61 0.41 6.32 -1.27
C TRP A 61 0.06 4.91 -0.81
N VAL A 62 0.66 3.91 -1.45
CA VAL A 62 0.64 2.52 -1.03
C VAL A 62 2.07 2.04 -0.84
N ARG A 63 2.36 1.44 0.31
CA ARG A 63 3.65 0.82 0.62
C ARG A 63 3.47 -0.69 0.75
N MET A 64 4.37 -1.42 0.12
CA MET A 64 4.44 -2.87 0.16
C MET A 64 5.72 -3.29 0.87
N GLN A 65 5.61 -4.16 1.86
CA GLN A 65 6.71 -4.58 2.71
C GLN A 65 6.58 -6.07 3.04
N GLN A 66 7.66 -6.81 2.88
CA GLN A 66 7.75 -8.15 3.46
C GLN A 66 8.03 -8.04 4.95
N CYS A 67 7.33 -8.79 5.77
CA CYS A 67 7.50 -8.81 7.22
C CYS A 67 7.70 -10.23 7.74
N THR A 68 8.32 -10.36 8.91
CA THR A 68 8.32 -11.61 9.67
C THR A 68 6.92 -11.93 10.21
N GLY A 69 6.75 -13.12 10.79
CA GLY A 69 5.48 -13.54 11.42
C GLY A 69 5.03 -12.65 12.59
N ASP A 70 5.97 -11.92 13.22
CA ASP A 70 5.73 -10.91 14.26
C ASP A 70 5.75 -9.47 13.71
N LEU A 71 5.53 -9.31 12.39
CA LEU A 71 5.36 -8.03 11.69
C LEU A 71 6.60 -7.12 11.67
N ARG A 72 7.82 -7.67 11.82
CA ARG A 72 9.05 -6.88 11.63
C ARG A 72 9.41 -6.78 10.15
N PRO A 73 9.76 -5.58 9.64
CA PRO A 73 10.17 -5.42 8.24
C PRO A 73 11.37 -6.30 7.86
N MET A 74 11.27 -6.91 6.68
CA MET A 74 12.32 -7.69 6.03
C MET A 74 12.72 -7.00 4.72
N GLY A 75 13.95 -6.47 4.67
CA GLY A 75 14.47 -5.79 3.49
C GLY A 75 13.76 -4.46 3.19
N ALA A 76 13.96 -3.97 1.97
CA ALA A 76 13.41 -2.68 1.53
C ALA A 76 11.91 -2.75 1.23
N SER A 77 11.20 -1.67 1.54
CA SER A 77 9.82 -1.48 1.08
C SER A 77 9.76 -0.96 -0.36
N THR A 78 8.69 -1.29 -1.06
CA THR A 78 8.32 -0.63 -2.32
C THR A 78 7.17 0.33 -2.04
N ALA A 79 7.24 1.58 -2.50
CA ALA A 79 6.16 2.54 -2.37
C ALA A 79 5.71 3.03 -3.76
N VAL A 80 4.40 3.21 -3.94
CA VAL A 80 3.80 3.71 -5.17
C VAL A 80 2.76 4.76 -4.85
N GLN A 81 2.64 5.77 -5.72
CA GLN A 81 1.59 6.77 -5.69
C GLN A 81 1.09 6.94 -7.12
N GLY A 82 -0.22 7.01 -7.29
CA GLY A 82 -0.83 7.20 -8.59
C GLY A 82 -2.30 6.85 -8.60
N ALA A 83 -2.91 6.88 -9.78
CA ALA A 83 -4.30 6.48 -9.97
C ALA A 83 -4.53 5.03 -9.53
N VAL A 84 -5.74 4.73 -9.04
CA VAL A 84 -6.14 3.41 -8.50
C VAL A 84 -5.73 2.25 -9.42
N ALA A 85 -5.96 2.35 -10.72
CA ALA A 85 -5.63 1.29 -11.69
C ALA A 85 -4.12 1.06 -11.88
N ALA A 86 -3.30 2.10 -11.74
CA ALA A 86 -1.84 1.97 -11.77
C ALA A 86 -1.36 1.31 -10.47
N THR A 87 -1.83 1.81 -9.33
CA THR A 87 -1.55 1.25 -7.99
C THR A 87 -1.92 -0.22 -7.90
N TYR A 88 -3.10 -0.61 -8.40
CA TYR A 88 -3.55 -2.01 -8.44
C TYR A 88 -2.54 -2.90 -9.18
N ARG A 89 -2.11 -2.52 -10.38
CA ARG A 89 -1.17 -3.31 -11.19
C ARG A 89 0.20 -3.44 -10.54
N GLU A 90 0.67 -2.39 -9.85
CA GLU A 90 1.93 -2.46 -9.12
C GLU A 90 1.84 -3.42 -7.93
N VAL A 91 0.76 -3.34 -7.15
CA VAL A 91 0.54 -4.23 -6.00
C VAL A 91 0.35 -5.67 -6.44
N GLU A 92 -0.41 -5.91 -7.52
CA GLU A 92 -0.60 -7.26 -8.08
C GLU A 92 0.75 -7.88 -8.49
N ARG A 93 1.56 -7.17 -9.28
CA ARG A 93 2.89 -7.64 -9.68
C ARG A 93 3.85 -7.82 -8.51
N TRP A 94 3.70 -7.06 -7.44
CA TRP A 94 4.50 -7.24 -6.24
C TRP A 94 4.07 -8.48 -5.45
N LEU A 95 2.77 -8.69 -5.26
CA LEU A 95 2.22 -9.87 -4.58
C LEU A 95 2.49 -11.18 -5.34
N ASP A 96 2.54 -11.16 -6.67
CA ASP A 96 2.90 -12.33 -7.47
C ASP A 96 4.37 -12.77 -7.30
N ARG A 97 5.22 -11.90 -6.74
CA ARG A 97 6.64 -12.17 -6.45
C ARG A 97 6.93 -12.37 -4.96
N ALA A 98 5.91 -12.24 -4.12
CA ALA A 98 5.99 -12.16 -2.66
C ALA A 98 6.07 -13.54 -1.98
#